data_AF-G2TPX4-F1
#
_entry.id   AF-G2TPX4-F1
#
_cell.length_a   1.000
_cell.length_b   1.000
_cell.length_c   1.000
_cell.angle_alpha   90.00
_cell.angle_beta   90.00
_cell.angle_gamma   90.00
#
_symmetry.space_group_name_H-M   'P 1'
#
loop_
_entity.id
_entity.type
_entity.pdbx_description
1 polymer ?
#
loop_
_entity_poly.entity_id
_entity_poly.type
_entity_poly.pdbx_seq_one_letter_code
_entity_poly.pdbx_strand_id
1 'polypeptide(L)'
;MLKKCLLVLTVFLLAADATILYIWLAKWQKLATIPGMVGWGIAFLSGLLLYMILKKLSSGEKMVMVFSRLALGSAVLLCGLAVLTVLITLTVRSMP
;
A
#
# COMPACT_ATOMS: atom_id res chain seq x y z
N MET A 1 -18.25 -11.51 -13.42
CA MET A 1 -17.21 -12.28 -12.68
C MET A 1 -15.96 -11.45 -12.38
N LEU A 2 -15.42 -10.69 -13.35
CA LEU A 2 -14.22 -9.85 -13.17
C LEU A 2 -14.29 -8.89 -11.95
N LYS A 3 -15.44 -8.24 -11.73
CA LYS A 3 -15.65 -7.32 -10.59
C LYS A 3 -15.52 -7.98 -9.22
N LYS A 4 -16.05 -9.20 -9.05
CA LYS A 4 -15.92 -9.97 -7.80
C LYS A 4 -14.45 -10.37 -7.56
N CYS A 5 -13.73 -10.73 -8.62
CA CYS A 5 -12.31 -11.05 -8.56
C CYS A 5 -11.47 -9.83 -8.13
N LEU A 6 -11.75 -8.66 -8.72
CA LEU A 6 -11.15 -7.38 -8.33
C LEU A 6 -11.44 -7.03 -6.86
N LEU A 7 -12.66 -7.27 -6.39
CA LEU A 7 -13.04 -7.00 -5.01
C LEU A 7 -12.22 -7.87 -4.04
N VAL A 8 -12.13 -9.18 -4.31
CA VAL A 8 -11.29 -10.10 -3.52
C VAL A 8 -9.82 -9.66 -3.55
N LEU A 9 -9.32 -9.26 -4.72
CA LEU A 9 -7.96 -8.76 -4.87
C LEU A 9 -7.71 -7.50 -4.03
N THR A 10 -8.70 -6.60 -3.95
CA THR A 10 -8.58 -5.37 -3.15
C THR A 10 -8.59 -5.66 -1.65
N VAL A 11 -9.39 -6.63 -1.20
CA VAL A 11 -9.38 -7.10 0.20
C VAL A 11 -8.04 -7.75 0.54
N PHE A 12 -7.50 -8.58 -0.34
CA PHE A 12 -6.19 -9.20 -0.16
C PHE A 12 -5.07 -8.16 -0.11
N LEU A 13 -5.14 -7.14 -0.96
CA LEU A 13 -4.24 -6.01 -0.95
C LEU A 13 -4.32 -5.23 0.37
N LEU A 14 -5.52 -4.95 0.87
CA LEU A 14 -5.72 -4.31 2.18
C LEU A 14 -5.12 -5.13 3.33
N ALA A 15 -5.25 -6.45 3.29
CA ALA A 15 -4.62 -7.33 4.29
C ALA A 15 -3.08 -7.29 4.20
N ALA A 16 -2.53 -7.23 2.99
CA ALA A 16 -1.09 -7.04 2.78
C ALA A 16 -0.62 -5.68 3.31
N ASP A 17 -1.33 -4.59 3.00
CA ASP A 17 -1.03 -3.24 3.49
C ASP A 17 -1.11 -3.16 5.02
N ALA A 18 -2.08 -3.84 5.65
CA ALA A 18 -2.18 -3.93 7.11
C ALA A 18 -1.02 -4.74 7.74
N THR A 19 -0.62 -5.84 7.10
CA THR A 19 0.55 -6.64 7.54
C THR A 19 1.82 -5.82 7.46
N ILE A 20 1.97 -5.07 6.38
CA ILE A 20 3.06 -4.14 6.16
C ILE A 20 3.10 -3.06 7.25
N LEU A 21 1.95 -2.44 7.55
CA LEU A 21 1.80 -1.47 8.64
C LEU A 21 2.19 -2.06 9.99
N TYR A 22 1.80 -3.30 10.26
CA TYR A 22 2.16 -4.01 11.48
C TYR A 22 3.67 -4.25 11.58
N ILE A 23 4.32 -4.71 10.51
CA ILE A 23 5.78 -4.92 10.50
C ILE A 23 6.49 -3.56 10.60
N TRP A 24 5.95 -2.49 10.01
CA TRP A 24 6.46 -1.14 10.20
C TRP A 24 6.45 -0.73 11.67
N LEU A 25 5.32 -0.91 12.37
CA LEU A 25 5.19 -0.55 13.78
C LEU A 25 6.08 -1.39 14.70
N ALA A 26 6.17 -2.70 14.45
CA ALA A 26 6.88 -3.64 15.34
C ALA A 26 8.38 -3.77 15.03
N LYS A 27 8.77 -3.71 13.75
CA LYS A 27 10.14 -3.96 13.27
C LYS A 27 10.49 -3.09 12.04
N TRP A 28 10.32 -1.77 12.15
CA TRP A 28 10.63 -0.81 11.08
C TRP A 28 12.02 -1.01 10.44
N GLN A 29 13.03 -1.40 11.21
CA GLN A 29 14.39 -1.69 10.68
C GLN A 29 14.42 -2.82 9.64
N LYS A 30 13.56 -3.84 9.77
CA LYS A 30 13.44 -4.92 8.77
C LYS A 30 12.80 -4.43 7.48
N LEU A 31 11.92 -3.43 7.55
CA LEU A 31 11.34 -2.79 6.36
C LEU A 31 12.33 -1.85 5.67
N ALA A 32 13.18 -1.16 6.45
CA ALA A 32 14.24 -0.29 5.95
C ALA A 32 15.43 -1.06 5.32
N THR A 33 15.37 -2.40 5.27
CA THR A 33 16.37 -3.23 4.58
C THR A 33 16.01 -3.37 3.10
N ILE A 34 16.99 -3.61 2.22
CA ILE A 34 16.77 -3.80 0.77
C ILE A 34 15.58 -4.73 0.43
N PRO A 35 15.46 -5.95 1.00
CA PRO A 35 14.30 -6.81 0.71
C PRO A 35 12.98 -6.24 1.21
N GLY A 36 12.99 -5.52 2.33
CA GLY A 36 11.81 -4.83 2.88
C GLY A 36 11.32 -3.72 1.95
N MET A 37 12.24 -2.86 1.49
CA MET A 37 11.94 -1.78 0.54
C MET A 37 11.41 -2.31 -0.80
N VAL A 38 11.97 -3.41 -1.31
CA VAL A 38 11.49 -4.04 -2.56
C VAL A 38 10.06 -4.59 -2.39
N GLY A 39 9.80 -5.33 -1.30
CA GLY A 39 8.45 -5.83 -1.02
C GLY A 39 7.42 -4.71 -0.89
N TRP A 40 7.83 -3.60 -0.29
CA TRP A 40 7.02 -2.41 -0.14
C TRP A 40 6.72 -1.68 -1.45
N GLY A 41 7.74 -1.53 -2.30
CA GLY A 41 7.59 -0.93 -3.62
C GLY A 41 6.66 -1.75 -4.51
N ILE A 42 6.74 -3.09 -4.44
CA ILE A 42 5.85 -3.99 -5.18
C ILE A 42 4.40 -3.86 -4.68
N ALA A 43 4.18 -3.81 -3.36
CA ALA A 43 2.86 -3.60 -2.78
C ALA A 43 2.25 -2.26 -3.25
N PHE A 44 3.03 -1.18 -3.19
CA PHE A 44 2.61 0.14 -3.68
C PHE A 44 2.27 0.13 -5.18
N LEU A 45 3.13 -0.45 -6.04
CA LEU A 45 2.86 -0.56 -7.48
C LEU A 45 1.59 -1.37 -7.75
N SER A 46 1.41 -2.48 -7.02
CA SER A 46 0.26 -3.35 -7.19
C SER A 46 -1.04 -2.66 -6.79
N GLY A 47 -1.04 -1.85 -5.72
CA GLY A 47 -2.18 -1.02 -5.32
C GLY A 47 -2.51 0.08 -6.33
N LEU A 48 -1.49 0.71 -6.91
CA LEU A 48 -1.66 1.73 -7.96
C LEU A 48 -2.27 1.12 -9.24
N LEU A 49 -1.77 -0.04 -9.67
CA LEU A 49 -2.31 -0.78 -10.82
C LEU A 49 -3.77 -1.18 -10.59
N LEU A 50 -4.08 -1.69 -9.40
CA LEU A 50 -5.45 -2.03 -8.99
C LEU A 50 -6.37 -0.81 -9.04
N TYR A 51 -5.90 0.34 -8.55
CA TYR A 51 -6.63 1.60 -8.61
C TYR A 51 -6.94 2.02 -10.06
N MET A 52 -5.96 1.96 -10.96
CA MET A 52 -6.17 2.30 -12.38
C MET A 52 -7.21 1.40 -13.05
N ILE A 53 -7.15 0.09 -12.76
CA ILE A 53 -8.10 -0.89 -13.30
C ILE A 53 -9.51 -0.65 -12.74
N LEU A 54 -9.63 -0.44 -11.42
CA LEU A 54 -10.91 -0.13 -10.76
C LEU A 54 -11.50 1.18 -11.28
N LYS A 55 -10.68 2.23 -11.44
CA LYS A 55 -11.11 3.52 -12.00
C LYS A 55 -11.64 3.37 -13.43
N LYS A 56 -10.97 2.57 -14.26
CA LYS A 56 -11.43 2.30 -15.64
C LYS A 56 -12.71 1.48 -15.68
N LEU A 57 -12.94 0.59 -14.70
CA LEU A 57 -14.19 -0.16 -14.54
C LEU A 57 -15.32 0.61 -13.82
N SER A 58 -15.03 1.78 -13.25
CA SER A 58 -15.95 2.60 -12.44
C SER A 58 -17.07 3.29 -13.25
N SER A 59 -17.28 2.92 -14.51
CA SER A 59 -18.34 3.44 -15.38
C SER A 59 -19.73 3.01 -14.85
N GLY A 60 -20.22 3.67 -13.81
CA GLY A 60 -21.63 3.63 -13.37
C GLY A 60 -21.92 3.03 -11.99
N GLU A 61 -21.01 2.34 -11.32
CA GLU A 61 -21.29 1.69 -10.02
C GLU A 61 -20.64 2.43 -8.83
N LYS A 62 -21.48 2.93 -7.90
CA LYS A 62 -21.06 3.57 -6.65
C LYS A 62 -20.09 2.71 -5.82
N MET A 63 -20.23 1.38 -5.87
CA MET A 63 -19.37 0.44 -5.13
C MET A 63 -17.92 0.46 -5.66
N VAL A 64 -17.73 0.54 -6.97
CA VAL A 64 -16.40 0.58 -7.60
C VAL A 64 -15.70 1.91 -7.31
N MET A 65 -16.46 3.00 -7.17
CA MET A 65 -15.95 4.30 -6.75
C MET A 65 -15.43 4.30 -5.30
N VAL A 66 -16.08 3.56 -4.39
CA VAL A 66 -15.61 3.40 -3.01
C VAL A 66 -14.31 2.59 -2.97
N PHE A 67 -14.23 1.50 -3.72
CA PHE A 67 -13.01 0.69 -3.82
C PHE A 67 -11.83 1.44 -4.46
N SER A 68 -12.09 2.29 -5.46
CA SER A 68 -11.03 3.10 -6.07
C SER A 68 -10.49 4.16 -5.09
N ARG A 69 -11.36 4.81 -4.30
CA ARG A 69 -10.93 5.71 -3.23
C ARG A 69 -10.16 4.99 -2.12
N LEU A 70 -10.57 3.77 -1.76
CA LEU A 70 -9.86 2.93 -0.79
C LEU A 70 -8.45 2.56 -1.29
N ALA A 71 -8.31 2.14 -2.54
CA ALA A 71 -7.01 1.83 -3.14
C ALA A 71 -6.10 3.07 -3.21
N LEU A 72 -6.66 4.25 -3.52
CA LEU A 72 -5.92 5.51 -3.42
C LEU A 72 -5.49 5.80 -1.99
N GLY A 73 -6.39 5.63 -1.02
CA GLY A 73 -6.09 5.83 0.40
C GLY A 73 -4.97 4.92 0.88
N SER A 74 -4.97 3.65 0.47
CA SER A 74 -3.91 2.70 0.83
C SER A 74 -2.57 3.06 0.19
N ALA A 75 -2.57 3.49 -1.09
CA ALA A 75 -1.38 4.00 -1.74
C ALA A 75 -0.83 5.26 -1.04
N VAL A 76 -1.69 6.22 -0.68
CA VAL A 76 -1.27 7.43 0.06
C VAL A 76 -0.72 7.09 1.43
N LEU A 77 -1.35 6.16 2.15
CA LEU A 77 -0.86 5.67 3.45
C LEU A 77 0.53 5.03 3.32
N LEU A 78 0.74 4.16 2.33
CA LEU A 78 2.04 3.56 2.05
C LEU A 78 3.10 4.62 1.72
N CYS A 79 2.75 5.61 0.88
CA CYS A 79 3.63 6.73 0.57
C CYS A 79 4.01 7.54 1.81
N GLY A 80 3.04 7.84 2.68
CA GLY A 80 3.25 8.55 3.93
C GLY A 80 4.17 7.77 4.87
N LEU A 81 3.91 6.47 5.05
CA LEU A 81 4.81 5.60 5.81
C LEU A 81 6.23 5.61 5.22
N ALA A 82 6.37 5.69 3.89
CA ALA A 82 7.69 5.67 3.25
C ALA A 82 8.53 6.87 3.62
N VAL A 83 7.92 8.05 3.55
CA VAL A 83 8.56 9.29 3.97
C VAL A 83 8.95 9.21 5.45
N LEU A 84 8.05 8.73 6.31
CA LEU A 84 8.32 8.51 7.74
C LEU A 84 9.47 7.53 7.99
N THR A 85 9.55 6.43 7.24
CA THR A 85 10.63 5.43 7.37
C THR A 85 11.98 6.04 7.02
N VAL A 86 12.04 6.81 5.93
CA VAL A 86 13.26 7.51 5.50
C VAL A 86 13.69 8.52 6.56
N LEU A 87 12.74 9.31 7.09
CA LEU A 87 12.98 10.26 8.19
C LEU A 87 13.57 9.55 9.42
N ILE A 88 12.93 8.49 9.91
CA ILE A 88 13.42 7.73 11.07
C ILE A 88 14.81 7.15 10.80
N THR A 89 15.05 6.60 9.60
CA THR A 89 16.34 6.02 9.24
C THR A 89 17.44 7.08 9.22
N LEU A 90 17.14 8.29 8.74
CA LEU A 90 18.06 9.43 8.75
C LEU A 90 18.34 9.90 10.19
N THR A 91 17.31 10.02 11.02
CA THR A 91 17.44 10.41 12.44
C THR A 91 18.25 9.39 13.23
N VAL A 92 18.01 8.09 13.03
CA VAL A 92 18.77 7.02 13.72
C VAL A 92 20.21 6.95 13.23
N ARG A 93 20.49 7.16 11.94
CA ARG A 93 21.87 7.25 11.43
C ARG A 93 22.64 8.46 11.94
N SER A 94 21.95 9.53 12.32
CA SER A 94 22.56 10.77 12.82
C SER A 94 22.74 10.79 14.34
N MET A 95 22.25 9.78 15.05
CA MET A 95 22.63 9.51 16.43
C MET A 95 23.93 8.68 16.43
N PRO A 96 25.03 9.20 16.98
CA PRO A 96 26.31 8.48 17.09
C PRO A 96 26.25 7.31 18.08
#